data_AF-A0A8I1V1N4-F1
#
_entry.id   AF-A0A8I1V1N4-F1
#
_cell.length_a   1.000
_cell.length_b   1.000
_cell.length_c   1.000
_cell.angle_alpha   90.00
_cell.angle_beta   90.00
_cell.angle_gamma   90.00
#
_symmetry.space_group_name_H-M   'P 1'
#
loop_
_entity.id
_entity.type
_entity.pdbx_description
1 polymer ?
#
loop_
_entity_poly.entity_id
_entity_poly.type
_entity_poly.pdbx_seq_one_letter_code
_entity_poly.pdbx_strand_id
1 'polypeptide(L)' 'MKTAAKITWRTVTIDELRADVAAFEAAHPGMNRDNYIDMFRDERGELQETDEFFRALRLYRMLEHAETPE' A
#
# COMPACT_ATOMS: atom_id res chain seq x y z
N MET A 1 -26.98 -21.63 -8.12
CA MET A 1 -25.52 -21.73 -8.32
C MET A 1 -24.90 -20.36 -8.06
N LYS A 2 -23.99 -20.23 -7.09
CA LYS A 2 -23.16 -19.02 -6.96
C LYS A 2 -21.91 -19.25 -7.80
N THR A 3 -21.77 -18.51 -8.91
CA THR A 3 -20.57 -18.56 -9.74
C THR A 3 -19.41 -17.94 -8.96
N ALA A 4 -18.32 -18.69 -8.73
CA ALA A 4 -17.13 -18.13 -8.10
C ALA A 4 -16.56 -17.01 -8.99
N ALA A 5 -16.13 -15.90 -8.38
CA ALA A 5 -15.52 -14.81 -9.11
C ALA A 5 -14.25 -15.31 -9.84
N LYS A 6 -14.13 -15.00 -11.13
CA LYS A 6 -12.94 -15.35 -11.91
C LYS A 6 -11.77 -14.51 -11.44
N ILE A 7 -10.74 -15.13 -10.87
CA ILE A 7 -9.50 -14.45 -10.49
C ILE A 7 -8.79 -14.01 -11.77
N THR A 8 -8.39 -12.74 -11.83
CA THR A 8 -7.59 -12.19 -12.93
C THR A 8 -6.27 -11.69 -12.38
N TRP A 9 -5.19 -12.05 -13.06
CA TRP A 9 -3.83 -11.61 -12.72
C TRP A 9 -3.42 -10.51 -13.69
N ARG A 10 -2.77 -9.46 -13.18
CA ARG A 10 -2.20 -8.36 -13.96
C ARG A 10 -0.78 -8.09 -13.46
N THR A 11 0.15 -7.92 -14.39
CA THR A 11 1.48 -7.38 -14.11
C THR A 11 1.40 -5.86 -13.96
N VAL A 12 2.02 -5.33 -12.92
CA VAL A 12 2.16 -3.89 -12.67
C VAL A 12 3.63 -3.54 -12.85
N THR A 13 3.91 -2.51 -13.64
CA THR A 13 5.27 -1.99 -13.84
C THR A 13 5.73 -1.15 -12.66
N ILE A 14 7.03 -0.98 -12.49
CA ILE A 14 7.57 -0.12 -11.42
C ILE A 14 7.12 1.34 -11.56
N ASP A 15 6.93 1.84 -12.79
CA ASP A 15 6.48 3.22 -13.03
C ASP A 15 5.00 3.40 -12.69
N GLU A 16 4.14 2.43 -13.02
CA GLU A 16 2.74 2.42 -12.56
C GLU A 16 2.67 2.39 -11.03
N LEU A 17 3.50 1.56 -10.39
CA LEU A 17 3.54 1.46 -8.94
C LEU A 17 4.00 2.77 -8.27
N ARG A 18 5.03 3.42 -8.82
CA ARG A 18 5.48 4.74 -8.35
C ARG A 18 4.41 5.80 -8.51
N ALA A 19 3.66 5.78 -9.61
CA ALA A 19 2.52 6.68 -9.80
C ALA A 19 1.41 6.43 -8.78
N ASP A 20 1.10 5.17 -8.48
CA ASP A 20 0.11 4.79 -7.46
C ASP A 20 0.55 5.23 -6.05
N VAL A 21 1.83 5.06 -5.70
CA VAL A 21 2.41 5.55 -4.43
C VAL A 21 2.32 7.08 -4.36
N ALA A 22 2.72 7.80 -5.40
CA ALA A 22 2.66 9.26 -5.43
C ALA A 22 1.22 9.79 -5.32
N ALA A 23 0.26 9.13 -5.99
CA ALA A 23 -1.16 9.47 -5.86
C ALA A 23 -1.69 9.20 -4.44
N PHE A 24 -1.20 8.13 -3.80
CA PHE A 24 -1.54 7.81 -2.42
C PHE A 24 -0.97 8.85 -1.45
N GLU A 25 0.32 9.19 -1.54
CA GLU A 25 0.96 10.22 -0.71
C GLU A 25 0.31 11.60 -0.89
N ALA A 26 -0.08 11.96 -2.11
CA ALA A 26 -0.81 13.21 -2.38
C ALA A 26 -2.19 13.27 -1.69
N ALA A 27 -2.84 12.11 -1.49
CA ALA A 27 -4.10 12.01 -0.76
C ALA A 27 -3.91 11.97 0.78
N HIS A 28 -2.68 11.72 1.26
CA HIS A 28 -2.34 11.61 2.68
C HIS A 28 -1.16 12.53 3.04
N PRO A 29 -1.40 13.85 3.14
CA PRO A 29 -0.33 14.81 3.41
C PRO A 29 0.47 14.45 4.67
N GLY A 30 1.78 14.33 4.52
CA GLY A 30 2.70 13.99 5.62
C GLY A 30 2.99 12.49 5.77
N MET A 31 2.30 11.62 5.03
CA MET A 31 2.61 10.19 4.97
C MET A 31 3.63 9.89 3.87
N ASN A 32 4.58 9.02 4.17
CA ASN A 32 5.57 8.48 3.24
C ASN A 32 6.04 7.08 3.67
N ARG A 33 6.95 6.48 2.90
CA ARG A 33 7.52 5.16 3.19
C ARG A 33 8.13 5.02 4.59
N ASP A 34 8.71 6.09 5.13
CA ASP A 34 9.46 6.03 6.39
C ASP A 34 8.56 6.13 7.62
N ASN A 35 7.35 6.67 7.49
CA ASN A 35 6.48 6.97 8.63
C ASN A 35 5.05 6.40 8.52
N TYR A 36 4.69 5.72 7.43
CA TYR A 36 3.30 5.31 7.22
C TYR A 36 2.75 4.44 8.35
N ILE A 37 3.54 3.51 8.92
CA ILE A 37 3.09 2.64 10.02
C ILE A 37 2.68 3.47 11.24
N ASP A 38 3.46 4.50 11.58
CA ASP A 38 3.22 5.32 12.75
C ASP A 38 1.99 6.22 12.59
N MET A 39 1.64 6.60 11.35
CA MET A 39 0.42 7.34 11.05
C MET A 39 -0.87 6.55 11.36
N PHE A 40 -0.78 5.22 11.47
CA PHE A 40 -1.91 4.36 11.83
C PHE A 40 -1.86 3.87 13.28
N ARG A 41 -1.03 4.45 14.15
CA ARG A 41 -1.08 4.16 15.58
C ARG A 41 -2.11 5.05 16.28
N ASP A 42 -2.85 4.46 17.22
CA ASP A 42 -3.76 5.21 18.08
C ASP A 42 -3.03 5.92 19.25
N GLU A 43 -3.79 6.59 20.11
CA GLU A 43 -3.26 7.30 21.29
C GLU A 43 -2.54 6.39 22.29
N ARG A 44 -2.75 5.07 22.22
CA ARG A 44 -2.09 4.07 23.06
C ARG A 44 -0.86 3.46 22.37
N GLY A 45 -0.58 3.87 21.13
CA GLY A 45 0.48 3.32 20.31
C GLY A 45 0.10 2.03 19.59
N GLU A 46 -1.15 1.59 19.66
CA GLU A 46 -1.62 0.35 19.04
C GLU A 46 -1.91 0.57 17.56
N LEU A 47 -1.51 -0.40 16.74
CA LEU A 47 -1.69 -0.32 15.29
C LEU A 47 -3.16 -0.51 14.92
N GLN A 48 -3.70 0.43 14.15
CA GLN A 48 -5.05 0.38 13.62
C GLN A 48 -5.03 -0.29 12.23
N GLU A 49 -5.44 -1.56 12.19
CA GLU A 49 -5.52 -2.38 10.97
C GLU A 49 -6.73 -2.01 10.10
N THR A 50 -6.73 -0.80 9.56
CA THR A 50 -7.76 -0.29 8.64
C THR A 50 -7.50 -0.71 7.18
N ASP A 51 -8.52 -0.63 6.33
CA ASP A 51 -8.35 -0.83 4.88
C ASP A 51 -7.31 0.12 4.27
N GLU A 52 -7.21 1.33 4.81
CA GLU A 52 -6.23 2.34 4.40
C GLU A 52 -4.81 1.96 4.83
N PHE A 53 -4.64 1.44 6.04
CA PHE A 53 -3.37 0.86 6.49
C PHE A 53 -2.93 -0.27 5.57
N PHE A 54 -3.81 -1.22 5.25
CA PHE A 54 -3.47 -2.34 4.36
C PHE A 54 -3.16 -1.87 2.93
N ARG A 55 -3.80 -0.79 2.47
CA ARG A 55 -3.48 -0.16 1.18
C ARG A 55 -2.07 0.45 1.20
N ALA A 56 -1.73 1.22 2.23
CA ALA A 56 -0.39 1.78 2.40
C ALA A 56 0.67 0.67 2.48
N LEU A 57 0.43 -0.33 3.34
CA LEU A 57 1.31 -1.49 3.51
C LEU A 57 1.57 -2.20 2.18
N ARG A 58 0.51 -2.48 1.41
CA ARG A 58 0.64 -3.12 0.09
C ARG A 58 1.50 -2.29 -0.86
N LEU A 59 1.23 -0.99 -0.97
CA LEU A 59 1.94 -0.11 -1.91
C LEU A 59 3.44 -0.03 -1.58
N TYR A 60 3.79 0.26 -0.33
CA TYR A 60 5.20 0.41 0.07
C TYR A 60 5.96 -0.92 0.03
N ARG A 61 5.33 -2.05 0.39
CA ARG A 61 5.97 -3.37 0.29
C ARG A 61 6.16 -3.81 -1.17
N MET A 62 5.20 -3.55 -2.05
CA MET A 62 5.38 -3.79 -3.48
C MET A 62 6.50 -2.94 -4.05
N LEU A 63 6.60 -1.66 -3.63
CA LEU A 63 7.63 -0.75 -4.12
C LEU A 63 9.02 -1.22 -3.68
N GLU A 64 9.17 -1.59 -2.40
CA GLU A 64 10.39 -2.18 -1.85
C GLU A 64 10.84 -3.40 -2.66
N HIS A 65 9.96 -4.38 -2.88
CA HIS A 65 10.29 -5.57 -3.67
C HIS A 65 10.63 -5.26 -5.14
N ALA A 66 9.99 -4.25 -5.75
CA ALA A 66 10.29 -3.86 -7.12
C ALA A 66 11.66 -3.15 -7.25
N GLU A 67 12.12 -2.47 -6.20
CA GLU A 67 13.40 -1.76 -6.17
C GLU A 67 14.58 -2.67 -5.82
N THR A 68 14.35 -3.77 -5.10
CA THR A 68 15.34 -4.81 -4.81
C THR A 68 14.91 -6.16 -5.39
N PRO A 69 15.08 -6.37 -6.72
CA PRO A 69 14.85 -7.69 -7.32
C PRO A 69 15.95 -8.65 -6.84
N GLU A 70 15.56 -9.65 -6.04
CA GLU A 70 16.41 -10.81 -5.67
C GLU A 70 16.78 -11.67 -6.90
#